data_AF-F8P6G6-F1
#
_entry.id   AF-F8P6G6-F1
#
_cell.length_a   1.000
_cell.length_b   1.000
_cell.length_c   1.000
_cell.angle_alpha   90.00
_cell.angle_beta   90.00
_cell.angle_gamma   90.00
#
_symmetry.space_group_name_H-M   'P 1'
#
loop_
_entity.id
_entity.type
_entity.pdbx_description
1 polymer ?
#
loop_
_entity_poly.entity_id
_entity_poly.type
_entity_poly.pdbx_seq_one_letter_code
_entity_poly.pdbx_strand_id
1 'polypeptide(L)'
;MSPISSEGIKKSLLIATLPSLDAPHFLAPVIASAATVTSQRLVIVLLSPAFDLHRVVNRKETKDTEQALEISRTEKWDAVQRLLTFVYVQATKVAQDLGKVLMDIDVLLHDPKDTLPGHVADRVDVVFRVEGDNVFTVLPQTLSSVREQWIAPAEEVVTRPEIPASTTSLQPSYRVVALGGTFDHLHAGHKILLSMAAWIANEKVIVGVTDDVLLKNKANKHVLEDLSTRIERTRAFMKLFRSDLEYDFVPIRDVYGPTGWDANIQALVVSKETLSGAASIAKERASKSLPSLQTFVIDVISSKSEKLDHEDVELLKQAKMSSTFIREWIVKNQESDPAKRD
;
A
#
# COMPACT_ATOMS: atom_id res chain seq x y z
N MET A 1 28.94 13.09 -14.22
CA MET A 1 28.74 11.63 -14.11
C MET A 1 28.04 11.18 -15.38
N SER A 2 28.58 10.20 -16.10
CA SER A 2 27.99 9.69 -17.35
C SER A 2 26.63 9.04 -17.08
N PRO A 3 25.62 9.21 -17.96
CA PRO A 3 24.34 8.51 -17.82
C PRO A 3 24.57 7.00 -17.92
N ILE A 4 23.98 6.26 -16.99
CA ILE A 4 24.12 4.81 -16.86
C ILE A 4 23.35 4.14 -18.00
N SER A 5 23.95 3.12 -18.64
CA SER A 5 23.19 2.18 -19.47
C SER A 5 22.15 1.49 -18.60
N SER A 6 20.87 1.72 -18.88
CA SER A 6 19.72 1.12 -18.18
C SER A 6 19.55 -0.38 -18.43
N GLU A 7 20.48 -1.02 -19.16
CA GLU A 7 20.45 -2.46 -19.41
C GLU A 7 20.75 -3.25 -18.12
N GLY A 8 19.73 -3.95 -17.61
CA GLY A 8 19.93 -5.08 -16.71
C GLY A 8 19.43 -4.92 -15.27
N ILE A 9 18.94 -3.75 -14.84
CA ILE A 9 18.41 -3.57 -13.48
C ILE A 9 17.00 -4.18 -13.38
N LYS A 10 16.90 -5.30 -12.66
CA LYS A 10 15.64 -6.03 -12.44
C LYS A 10 14.97 -5.57 -11.16
N LYS A 11 15.73 -5.48 -10.08
CA LYS A 11 15.23 -5.16 -8.75
C LYS A 11 15.93 -3.96 -8.16
N SER A 12 15.14 -3.02 -7.68
CA SER A 12 15.65 -1.81 -7.03
C SER A 12 15.00 -1.61 -5.67
N LEU A 13 15.75 -1.00 -4.77
CA LEU A 13 15.29 -0.56 -3.47
C LEU A 13 15.46 0.95 -3.38
N LEU A 14 14.43 1.70 -3.02
CA LEU A 14 14.52 3.12 -2.69
C LEU A 14 14.32 3.25 -1.18
N ILE A 15 15.20 3.96 -0.50
CA ILE A 15 15.07 4.25 0.93
C ILE A 15 15.12 5.77 1.12
N ALA A 16 14.10 6.31 1.77
CA ALA A 16 13.97 7.75 2.02
C ALA A 16 13.36 8.02 3.41
N THR A 17 13.92 9.01 4.11
CA THR A 17 13.35 9.55 5.35
C THR A 17 12.28 10.59 5.05
N LEU A 18 11.21 10.58 5.85
CA LEU A 18 10.11 11.53 5.74
C LEU A 18 10.11 12.50 6.93
N PRO A 19 10.12 13.82 6.69
CA PRO A 19 10.04 14.83 7.74
C PRO A 19 8.64 14.96 8.34
N SER A 20 7.59 14.66 7.57
CA SER A 20 6.18 14.65 8.01
C SER A 20 5.39 13.54 7.30
N LEU A 21 4.10 13.41 7.64
CA LEU A 21 3.16 12.51 6.95
C LEU A 21 2.43 13.17 5.77
N ASP A 22 2.85 14.36 5.35
CA ASP A 22 2.29 15.02 4.17
C ASP A 22 2.73 14.30 2.88
N ALA A 23 2.10 14.64 1.75
CA ALA A 23 2.49 14.10 0.46
C ALA A 23 3.95 14.48 0.17
N PRO A 24 4.86 13.51 -0.04
CA PRO A 24 6.29 13.80 -0.12
C PRO A 24 6.71 14.25 -1.53
N HIS A 25 6.25 15.42 -1.96
CA HIS A 25 6.51 15.96 -3.30
C HIS A 25 8.01 16.04 -3.63
N PHE A 26 8.85 16.32 -2.62
CA PHE A 26 10.31 16.35 -2.76
C PHE A 26 10.91 15.00 -3.25
N LEU A 27 10.22 13.87 -3.05
CA LEU A 27 10.65 12.55 -3.49
C LEU A 27 10.32 12.23 -4.96
N ALA A 28 9.52 13.06 -5.64
CA ALA A 28 9.12 12.81 -7.03
C ALA A 28 10.28 12.45 -7.98
N PRO A 29 11.39 13.21 -8.06
CA PRO A 29 12.50 12.88 -8.96
C PRO A 29 13.22 11.59 -8.56
N VAL A 30 13.27 11.27 -7.26
CA VAL A 30 13.92 10.06 -6.74
C VAL A 30 13.09 8.82 -7.10
N ILE A 31 11.77 8.90 -6.89
CA ILE A 31 10.81 7.85 -7.25
C ILE A 31 10.83 7.62 -8.77
N ALA A 32 10.80 8.70 -9.56
CA ALA A 32 10.85 8.63 -11.01
C ALA A 32 12.16 8.00 -11.51
N SER A 33 13.30 8.36 -10.93
CA SER A 33 14.60 7.78 -11.27
C SER A 33 14.64 6.28 -11.00
N ALA A 34 14.18 5.85 -9.82
CA ALA A 34 14.13 4.44 -9.46
C ALA A 34 13.18 3.64 -10.37
N ALA A 35 11.97 4.15 -10.64
CA ALA A 35 11.00 3.49 -11.53
C ALA A 35 11.49 3.44 -13.00
N THR A 36 12.22 4.46 -13.45
CA THR A 36 12.72 4.54 -14.83
C THR A 36 13.68 3.41 -15.18
N VAL A 37 14.54 3.02 -14.25
CA VAL A 37 15.59 2.01 -14.52
C VAL A 37 15.21 0.60 -14.08
N THR A 38 14.25 0.47 -13.16
CA THR A 38 13.79 -0.85 -12.68
C THR A 38 12.93 -1.55 -13.72
N SER A 39 13.15 -2.84 -13.97
CA SER A 39 12.35 -3.60 -14.96
C SER A 39 11.37 -4.60 -14.35
N GLN A 40 11.61 -5.10 -13.14
CA GLN A 40 10.76 -6.14 -12.53
C GLN A 40 10.14 -5.74 -11.19
N ARG A 41 10.95 -5.28 -10.23
CA ARG A 41 10.45 -4.99 -8.88
C ARG A 41 11.11 -3.76 -8.26
N LEU A 42 10.30 -2.81 -7.82
CA LEU A 42 10.72 -1.64 -7.07
C LEU A 42 10.12 -1.70 -5.67
N VAL A 43 10.96 -1.74 -4.64
CA VAL A 43 10.52 -1.58 -3.25
C VAL A 43 10.90 -0.19 -2.78
N ILE A 44 9.95 0.56 -2.24
CA ILE A 44 10.12 1.92 -1.72
C ILE A 44 9.89 1.86 -0.21
N VAL A 45 10.94 2.12 0.57
CA VAL A 45 10.89 2.15 2.03
C VAL A 45 10.88 3.60 2.49
N LEU A 46 9.79 3.99 3.14
CA LEU A 46 9.61 5.30 3.73
C LEU A 46 9.86 5.22 5.24
N LEU A 47 10.85 5.97 5.71
CA LEU A 47 11.28 5.96 7.09
C LEU A 47 10.69 7.16 7.85
N SER A 48 9.98 6.91 8.95
CA SER A 48 9.51 7.99 9.84
C SER A 48 9.27 7.46 11.25
N PRO A 49 9.63 8.21 12.32
CA PRO A 49 9.22 7.88 13.69
C PRO A 49 7.70 7.81 13.87
N ALA A 50 6.93 8.42 12.97
CA ALA A 50 5.47 8.32 12.97
C ALA A 50 4.96 6.90 12.64
N PHE A 51 5.85 6.01 12.17
CA PHE A 51 5.57 4.61 11.87
C PHE A 51 5.97 3.65 13.00
N ASP A 52 6.21 4.13 14.23
CA ASP A 52 6.39 3.25 15.41
C ASP A 52 5.08 2.50 15.70
N LEU A 53 4.99 1.25 15.21
CA LEU A 53 3.82 0.39 15.39
C LEU A 53 3.92 -0.51 16.63
N HIS A 54 5.09 -0.61 17.27
CA HIS A 54 5.36 -1.55 18.36
C HIS A 54 4.93 -1.05 19.75
N ARG A 55 4.94 0.27 19.99
CA ARG A 55 4.60 0.85 21.29
C ARG A 55 3.13 0.66 21.75
N VAL A 56 2.22 0.30 20.85
CA VAL A 56 0.80 0.14 21.17
C VAL A 56 0.51 -1.20 21.88
N VAL A 57 1.34 -2.23 21.68
CA VAL A 57 1.05 -3.60 22.14
C VAL A 57 1.56 -3.89 23.56
N ASN A 58 2.70 -3.31 23.97
CA ASN A 58 3.42 -3.71 25.20
C ASN A 58 2.97 -3.02 26.50
N ARG A 59 1.99 -2.10 26.49
CA ARG A 59 1.65 -1.30 27.68
C ARG A 59 0.73 -1.99 28.70
N LYS A 60 0.37 -3.26 28.51
CA LYS A 60 -0.36 -4.03 29.54
C LYS A 60 0.52 -4.38 30.76
N GLU A 61 1.84 -4.18 30.71
CA GLU A 61 2.74 -4.65 31.79
C GLU A 61 3.65 -3.59 32.46
N THR A 62 3.70 -2.33 32.01
CA THR A 62 4.59 -1.33 32.64
C THR A 62 3.85 -0.05 33.04
N LYS A 63 3.77 0.18 34.34
CA LYS A 63 3.14 1.34 35.02
C LYS A 63 4.01 2.60 35.06
N ASP A 64 5.10 2.68 34.29
CA ASP A 64 6.01 3.81 34.39
C ASP A 64 5.72 4.93 33.39
N THR A 65 5.54 6.09 34.01
CA THR A 65 5.29 7.43 33.52
C THR A 65 6.39 7.95 32.59
N GLU A 66 6.16 7.86 31.28
CA GLU A 66 6.53 8.89 30.32
C GLU A 66 5.37 9.04 29.32
N GLN A 67 4.76 10.23 29.29
CA GLN A 67 3.70 10.61 28.33
C GLN A 67 4.31 10.72 26.91
N ALA A 68 4.70 9.60 26.32
CA ALA A 68 4.85 9.52 24.88
C ALA A 68 3.42 9.56 24.30
N LEU A 69 3.07 10.72 23.73
CA LEU A 69 1.83 10.97 22.98
C LEU A 69 1.57 9.78 22.05
N GLU A 70 0.52 9.01 22.35
CA GLU A 70 0.11 7.87 21.54
C GLU A 70 -0.34 8.40 20.18
N ILE A 71 0.40 8.08 19.11
CA ILE A 71 0.00 8.47 17.76
C ILE A 71 -1.24 7.67 17.42
N SER A 72 -2.39 8.35 17.38
CA SER A 72 -3.63 7.76 16.91
C SER A 72 -3.54 7.46 15.42
N ARG A 73 -3.49 6.18 15.06
CA ARG A 73 -3.36 5.74 13.66
C ARG A 73 -4.59 6.11 12.85
N THR A 74 -5.76 6.11 13.49
CA THR A 74 -7.01 6.56 12.88
C THR A 74 -7.04 8.07 12.66
N GLU A 75 -6.45 8.88 13.54
CA GLU A 75 -6.33 10.34 13.30
C GLU A 75 -5.38 10.64 12.14
N LYS A 76 -4.35 9.81 11.93
CA LYS A 76 -3.42 9.93 10.81
C LYS A 76 -3.89 9.23 9.53
N TRP A 77 -5.10 8.66 9.51
CA TRP A 77 -5.66 7.91 8.38
C TRP A 77 -5.52 8.66 7.06
N ASP A 78 -6.01 9.89 6.99
CA ASP A 78 -6.02 10.65 5.74
C ASP A 78 -4.61 11.05 5.29
N ALA A 79 -3.70 11.33 6.23
CA ALA A 79 -2.33 11.70 5.91
C ALA A 79 -1.58 10.50 5.30
N VAL A 80 -1.66 9.33 5.95
CA VAL A 80 -1.03 8.10 5.46
C VAL A 80 -1.65 7.65 4.13
N GLN A 81 -2.97 7.76 3.96
CA GLN A 81 -3.62 7.46 2.69
C GLN A 81 -3.09 8.36 1.56
N ARG A 82 -3.01 9.68 1.77
CA ARG A 82 -2.48 10.64 0.77
C ARG A 82 -1.03 10.34 0.43
N LEU A 83 -0.21 10.07 1.43
CA LEU A 83 1.20 9.74 1.27
C LEU A 83 1.41 8.47 0.45
N LEU A 84 0.73 7.36 0.79
CA LEU A 84 0.81 6.12 0.02
C LEU A 84 0.31 6.33 -1.41
N THR A 85 -0.80 7.04 -1.55
CA THR A 85 -1.42 7.35 -2.84
C THR A 85 -0.45 8.12 -3.74
N PHE A 86 0.19 9.17 -3.24
CA PHE A 86 1.20 9.93 -3.98
C PHE A 86 2.34 9.04 -4.47
N VAL A 87 2.97 8.27 -3.57
CA VAL A 87 4.15 7.46 -3.90
C VAL A 87 3.81 6.37 -4.92
N TYR A 88 2.70 5.66 -4.74
CA TYR A 88 2.26 4.65 -5.71
C TYR A 88 1.97 5.26 -7.08
N VAL A 89 1.31 6.43 -7.15
CA VAL A 89 0.99 7.07 -8.43
C VAL A 89 2.23 7.56 -9.15
N GLN A 90 3.16 8.20 -8.45
CA GLN A 90 4.42 8.64 -9.05
C GLN A 90 5.20 7.46 -9.65
N ALA A 91 5.36 6.36 -8.90
CA ALA A 91 6.09 5.19 -9.38
C ALA A 91 5.35 4.46 -10.52
N THR A 92 4.03 4.28 -10.39
CA THR A 92 3.21 3.53 -11.35
C THR A 92 3.10 4.26 -12.67
N LYS A 93 2.95 5.59 -12.66
CA LYS A 93 2.88 6.39 -13.88
C LYS A 93 4.14 6.22 -14.71
N VAL A 94 5.31 6.39 -14.09
CA VAL A 94 6.60 6.22 -14.78
C VAL A 94 6.75 4.81 -15.35
N ALA A 95 6.32 3.79 -14.61
CA ALA A 95 6.33 2.41 -15.10
C ALA A 95 5.43 2.25 -16.34
N GLN A 96 4.21 2.79 -16.31
CA GLN A 96 3.25 2.72 -17.41
C GLN A 96 3.74 3.45 -18.66
N ASP A 97 4.26 4.66 -18.51
CA ASP A 97 4.79 5.47 -19.61
C ASP A 97 5.95 4.76 -20.34
N LEU A 98 6.68 3.90 -19.62
CA LEU A 98 7.77 3.07 -20.15
C LEU A 98 7.32 1.65 -20.55
N GLY A 99 6.02 1.36 -20.56
CA GLY A 99 5.46 0.05 -20.94
C GLY A 99 5.67 -1.07 -19.92
N LYS A 100 6.11 -0.76 -18.70
CA LYS A 100 6.40 -1.71 -17.62
C LYS A 100 5.18 -1.96 -16.74
N VAL A 101 4.04 -2.24 -17.35
CA VAL A 101 2.72 -2.35 -16.67
C VAL A 101 2.69 -3.46 -15.61
N LEU A 102 3.48 -4.51 -15.78
CA LEU A 102 3.58 -5.63 -14.82
C LEU A 102 4.70 -5.47 -13.79
N MET A 103 5.40 -4.33 -13.76
CA MET A 103 6.43 -4.07 -12.75
C MET A 103 5.80 -4.02 -11.36
N ASP A 104 6.35 -4.81 -10.44
CA ASP A 104 5.85 -4.93 -9.09
C ASP A 104 6.40 -3.79 -8.22
N ILE A 105 5.53 -2.91 -7.75
CA ILE A 105 5.91 -1.76 -6.91
C ILE A 105 5.34 -1.96 -5.52
N ASP A 106 6.19 -2.01 -4.49
CA ASP A 106 5.78 -2.08 -3.08
C ASP A 106 6.22 -0.83 -2.34
N VAL A 107 5.34 -0.26 -1.51
CA VAL A 107 5.66 0.85 -0.61
C VAL A 107 5.52 0.38 0.83
N LEU A 108 6.59 0.49 1.61
CA LEU A 108 6.68 0.07 3.00
C LEU A 108 6.84 1.29 3.91
N LEU A 109 6.15 1.28 5.04
CA LEU A 109 6.24 2.31 6.08
C LEU A 109 6.99 1.71 7.26
N HIS A 110 8.09 2.32 7.67
CA HIS A 110 9.01 1.68 8.62
C HIS A 110 9.56 2.69 9.64
N ASP A 111 9.62 2.31 10.92
CA ASP A 111 10.31 3.12 11.93
C ASP A 111 11.82 3.00 11.69
N PRO A 112 12.58 4.11 11.60
CA PRO A 112 14.04 4.08 11.51
C PRO A 112 14.72 3.19 12.55
N LYS A 113 14.13 3.02 13.74
CA LYS A 113 14.67 2.21 14.84
C LYS A 113 14.56 0.70 14.59
N ASP A 114 13.62 0.28 13.76
CA ASP A 114 13.41 -1.14 13.48
C ASP A 114 14.39 -1.62 12.41
N THR A 115 14.78 -2.89 12.48
CA THR A 115 15.61 -3.48 11.41
C THR A 115 14.72 -3.78 10.21
N LEU A 116 15.15 -3.35 9.01
CA LEU A 116 14.41 -3.69 7.79
C LEU A 116 14.37 -5.21 7.58
N PRO A 117 13.21 -5.79 7.20
CA PRO A 117 13.12 -7.22 6.95
C PRO A 117 14.13 -7.67 5.89
N GLY A 118 14.91 -8.72 6.16
CA GLY A 118 16.01 -9.15 5.28
C GLY A 118 15.58 -9.42 3.84
N HIS A 119 14.35 -9.90 3.63
CA HIS A 119 13.80 -10.20 2.31
C HIS A 119 13.55 -8.95 1.43
N VAL A 120 13.48 -7.75 2.02
CA VAL A 120 13.45 -6.47 1.29
C VAL A 120 14.73 -6.26 0.49
N ALA A 121 15.85 -6.79 0.99
CA ALA A 121 17.17 -6.67 0.39
C ALA A 121 17.53 -7.84 -0.55
N ASP A 122 16.61 -8.78 -0.79
CA ASP A 122 16.91 -9.99 -1.57
C ASP A 122 17.11 -9.70 -3.06
N ARG A 123 18.37 -9.87 -3.49
CA ARG A 123 18.79 -9.73 -4.90
C ARG A 123 18.50 -8.34 -5.47
N VAL A 124 18.67 -7.31 -4.65
CA VAL A 124 18.59 -5.91 -5.09
C VAL A 124 19.82 -5.60 -5.94
N ASP A 125 19.61 -5.05 -7.14
CA ASP A 125 20.69 -4.68 -8.06
C ASP A 125 21.25 -3.28 -7.74
N VAL A 126 20.39 -2.38 -7.24
CA VAL A 126 20.73 -0.99 -6.89
C VAL A 126 19.86 -0.46 -5.75
N VAL A 127 20.46 0.35 -4.88
CA VAL A 127 19.77 1.10 -3.83
C VAL A 127 19.74 2.59 -4.18
N PHE A 128 18.55 3.18 -4.25
CA PHE A 128 18.33 4.61 -4.41
C PHE A 128 18.22 5.29 -3.05
N ARG A 129 18.93 6.42 -2.91
CA ARG A 129 18.98 7.28 -1.74
C ARG A 129 18.67 8.72 -2.15
N VAL A 130 18.22 9.51 -1.18
CA VAL A 130 17.98 10.94 -1.37
C VAL A 130 19.22 11.71 -0.94
N GLU A 131 19.72 12.62 -1.77
CA GLU A 131 20.85 13.49 -1.38
C GLU A 131 20.50 14.34 -0.15
N GLY A 132 21.41 14.42 0.81
CA GLY A 132 21.21 15.16 2.06
C GLY A 132 20.36 14.44 3.10
N ASP A 133 19.81 13.26 2.79
CA ASP A 133 19.07 12.44 3.74
C ASP A 133 20.01 11.72 4.71
N ASN A 134 19.81 11.96 6.00
CA ASN A 134 20.53 11.29 7.07
C ASN A 134 19.71 10.08 7.51
N VAL A 135 19.91 8.96 6.82
CA VAL A 135 19.24 7.70 7.17
C VAL A 135 19.81 7.16 8.47
N PHE A 136 18.99 7.14 9.53
CA PHE A 136 19.37 6.61 10.85
C PHE A 136 19.03 5.12 11.05
N THR A 137 18.62 4.40 10.00
CA THR A 137 18.22 2.99 10.10
C THR A 137 19.37 2.00 9.88
N VAL A 138 19.30 0.86 10.56
CA VAL A 138 20.24 -0.25 10.35
C VAL A 138 19.83 -1.03 9.11
N LEU A 139 20.69 -0.99 8.10
CA LEU A 139 20.45 -1.69 6.84
C LEU A 139 20.88 -3.16 6.94
N PRO A 140 20.17 -4.09 6.27
CA PRO A 140 20.60 -5.47 6.15
C PRO A 140 22.01 -5.58 5.57
N GLN A 141 22.84 -6.48 6.13
CA GLN A 141 24.21 -6.70 5.64
C GLN A 141 24.27 -7.09 4.16
N THR A 142 23.21 -7.71 3.62
CA THR A 142 23.08 -8.06 2.20
C THR A 142 23.16 -6.84 1.27
N LEU A 143 22.90 -5.63 1.76
CA LEU A 143 23.02 -4.39 1.00
C LEU A 143 24.44 -3.80 1.02
N SER A 144 25.35 -4.28 1.88
CA SER A 144 26.69 -3.69 2.04
C SER A 144 27.53 -3.64 0.76
N SER A 145 27.34 -4.61 -0.15
CA SER A 145 28.03 -4.68 -1.44
C SER A 145 27.17 -4.19 -2.61
N VAL A 146 25.93 -3.78 -2.35
CA VAL A 146 25.02 -3.30 -3.39
C VAL A 146 25.34 -1.85 -3.69
N ARG A 147 25.34 -1.50 -4.98
CA ARG A 147 25.61 -0.13 -5.43
C ARG A 147 24.51 0.81 -4.93
N GLU A 148 24.93 1.94 -4.36
CA GLU A 148 24.03 3.04 -4.04
C GLU A 148 24.04 4.12 -5.12
N GLN A 149 22.89 4.75 -5.33
CA GLN A 149 22.72 5.91 -6.19
C GLN A 149 21.97 7.00 -5.42
N TRP A 150 22.61 8.14 -5.27
CA TRP A 150 22.07 9.31 -4.59
C TRP A 150 21.43 10.22 -5.64
N ILE A 151 20.20 10.65 -5.40
CA ILE A 151 19.42 11.51 -6.29
C ILE A 151 19.01 12.76 -5.53
N ALA A 152 19.21 13.93 -6.15
CA ALA A 152 18.74 15.19 -5.62
C ALA A 152 17.21 15.19 -5.47
N PRO A 153 16.66 15.59 -4.31
CA PRO A 153 15.22 15.80 -4.16
C PRO A 153 14.76 16.99 -5.00
N ALA A 154 13.45 17.10 -5.26
CA ALA A 154 12.90 18.33 -5.81
C ALA A 154 12.97 19.44 -4.75
N GLU A 155 13.06 20.69 -5.17
CA GLU A 155 12.96 21.84 -4.26
C GLU A 155 11.66 21.73 -3.46
N GLU A 156 11.76 21.78 -2.13
CA GLU A 156 10.59 21.73 -1.27
C GLU A 156 9.69 22.93 -1.55
N VAL A 157 8.51 22.68 -2.12
CA VAL A 157 7.42 23.65 -2.04
C VAL A 157 6.95 23.65 -0.59
N VAL A 158 7.39 24.66 0.17
CA VAL A 158 6.99 24.90 1.56
C VAL A 158 5.47 24.79 1.66
N THR A 159 4.97 23.77 2.36
CA THR A 159 3.54 23.62 2.62
C THR A 159 3.16 24.27 3.95
N ARG A 160 2.02 24.96 3.87
CA ARG A 160 1.35 25.81 4.86
C ARG A 160 0.95 25.06 6.14
N PRO A 161 0.60 25.79 7.23
CA PRO A 161 0.40 25.23 8.56
C PRO A 161 -0.69 24.16 8.59
N GLU A 162 -0.50 23.19 9.48
CA GLU A 162 -1.43 22.11 9.79
C GLU A 162 -2.84 22.67 10.03
N ILE A 163 -3.81 22.18 9.26
CA ILE A 163 -5.23 22.38 9.60
C ILE A 163 -5.50 21.43 10.77
N PRO A 164 -6.10 21.90 11.88
CA PRO A 164 -6.38 21.05 13.03
C PRO A 164 -7.20 19.85 12.59
N ALA A 165 -6.78 18.66 13.01
CA ALA A 165 -7.56 17.46 12.83
C ALA A 165 -8.97 17.70 13.42
N SER A 166 -10.01 17.32 12.67
CA SER A 166 -11.33 17.16 13.23
C SER A 166 -11.23 16.12 14.35
N THR A 167 -11.47 16.53 15.59
CA THR A 167 -11.50 15.67 16.77
C THR A 167 -12.65 14.67 16.64
N THR A 168 -12.40 13.58 15.92
CA THR A 168 -13.31 12.44 15.88
C THR A 168 -12.95 11.53 17.06
N SER A 169 -13.94 11.12 17.84
CA SER A 169 -13.79 10.23 19.00
C SER A 169 -13.52 8.77 18.58
N LEU A 170 -12.66 8.55 17.59
CA LEU A 170 -12.31 7.22 17.10
C LEU A 170 -11.30 6.57 18.03
N GLN A 171 -11.34 5.23 18.11
CA GLN A 171 -10.30 4.47 18.78
C GLN A 171 -8.97 4.66 18.02
N PRO A 172 -7.82 4.80 18.70
CA PRO A 172 -6.51 4.98 18.05
C PRO A 172 -6.17 3.90 17.02
N SER A 173 -6.68 2.68 17.22
CA SER A 173 -6.50 1.48 16.40
C SER A 173 -7.52 0.40 16.79
N TYR A 174 -7.56 -0.71 16.04
CA TYR A 174 -8.48 -1.83 16.26
C TYR A 174 -7.72 -3.16 16.32
N ARG A 175 -8.16 -4.09 17.17
CA ARG A 175 -7.53 -5.42 17.30
C ARG A 175 -7.70 -6.24 16.02
N VAL A 176 -8.93 -6.32 15.52
CA VAL A 176 -9.30 -7.09 14.32
C VAL A 176 -9.95 -6.19 13.29
N VAL A 177 -9.33 -6.11 12.12
CA VAL A 177 -9.78 -5.32 10.98
C VAL A 177 -10.08 -6.26 9.81
N ALA A 178 -11.20 -6.05 9.13
CA ALA A 178 -11.55 -6.81 7.94
C ALA A 178 -11.48 -5.94 6.69
N LEU A 179 -11.15 -6.55 5.55
CA LEU A 179 -11.35 -5.99 4.22
C LEU A 179 -11.69 -7.12 3.24
N GLY A 180 -12.20 -6.75 2.06
CA GLY A 180 -12.51 -7.71 1.02
C GLY A 180 -12.21 -7.18 -0.37
N GLY A 181 -11.87 -8.08 -1.29
CA GLY A 181 -11.57 -7.74 -2.67
C GLY A 181 -11.28 -8.96 -3.54
N THR A 182 -11.22 -8.77 -4.85
CA THR A 182 -10.75 -9.84 -5.74
C THR A 182 -9.24 -10.00 -5.66
N PHE A 183 -8.49 -8.89 -5.51
CA PHE A 183 -7.02 -8.86 -5.52
C PHE A 183 -6.40 -9.48 -6.76
N ASP A 184 -7.08 -9.35 -7.89
CA ASP A 184 -6.60 -9.78 -9.20
C ASP A 184 -5.53 -8.81 -9.72
N HIS A 185 -4.39 -9.34 -10.14
CA HIS A 185 -3.20 -8.59 -10.54
C HIS A 185 -2.89 -7.49 -9.54
N LEU A 186 -2.46 -7.89 -8.33
CA LEU A 186 -2.26 -7.01 -7.19
C LEU A 186 -1.53 -5.69 -7.56
N HIS A 187 -2.30 -4.61 -7.64
CA HIS A 187 -1.86 -3.30 -8.14
C HIS A 187 -1.93 -2.23 -7.04
N ALA A 188 -1.48 -1.01 -7.34
CA ALA A 188 -1.41 0.12 -6.41
C ALA A 188 -2.68 0.32 -5.56
N GLY A 189 -3.86 0.39 -6.19
CA GLY A 189 -5.13 0.52 -5.46
C GLY A 189 -5.40 -0.59 -4.43
N HIS A 190 -5.11 -1.85 -4.76
CA HIS A 190 -5.22 -2.96 -3.81
C HIS A 190 -4.19 -2.83 -2.68
N LYS A 191 -2.94 -2.47 -3.00
CA LYS A 191 -1.87 -2.31 -2.03
C LYS A 191 -2.17 -1.19 -1.03
N ILE A 192 -2.71 -0.06 -1.48
CA ILE A 192 -3.21 1.01 -0.60
C ILE A 192 -4.31 0.47 0.32
N LEU A 193 -5.29 -0.29 -0.21
CA LEU A 193 -6.35 -0.91 0.59
C LEU A 193 -5.83 -1.81 1.71
N LEU A 194 -4.90 -2.68 1.35
CA LEU A 194 -4.26 -3.63 2.23
C LEU A 194 -3.38 -2.92 3.29
N SER A 195 -2.56 -1.97 2.87
CA SER A 195 -1.70 -1.16 3.74
C SER A 195 -2.50 -0.38 4.77
N MET A 196 -3.60 0.25 4.36
CA MET A 196 -4.42 1.05 5.28
C MET A 196 -5.18 0.20 6.31
N ALA A 197 -5.60 -1.03 5.96
CA ALA A 197 -6.15 -1.95 6.96
C ALA A 197 -5.10 -2.46 7.94
N ALA A 198 -3.90 -2.81 7.44
CA ALA A 198 -2.78 -3.18 8.30
C ALA A 198 -2.32 -2.02 9.18
N TRP A 199 -2.44 -0.78 8.72
CA TRP A 199 -2.11 0.43 9.48
C TRP A 199 -2.96 0.55 10.75
N ILE A 200 -4.29 0.43 10.64
CA ILE A 200 -5.19 0.58 11.79
C ILE A 200 -5.38 -0.69 12.62
N ALA A 201 -4.83 -1.84 12.20
CA ALA A 201 -4.89 -3.10 12.94
C ALA A 201 -3.81 -3.21 14.02
N ASN A 202 -4.07 -4.00 15.07
CA ASN A 202 -3.09 -4.31 16.12
C ASN A 202 -2.81 -5.79 16.32
N GLU A 203 -3.74 -6.67 15.97
CA GLU A 203 -3.55 -8.12 16.15
C GLU A 203 -3.76 -8.86 14.85
N LYS A 204 -4.87 -8.60 14.15
CA LYS A 204 -5.29 -9.41 13.01
C LYS A 204 -5.90 -8.59 11.89
N VAL A 205 -5.55 -8.95 10.66
CA VAL A 205 -6.32 -8.53 9.47
C VAL A 205 -6.94 -9.75 8.81
N ILE A 206 -8.26 -9.71 8.63
CA ILE A 206 -9.01 -10.71 7.87
C ILE A 206 -9.20 -10.19 6.45
N VAL A 207 -8.70 -10.93 5.47
CA VAL A 207 -8.73 -10.60 4.05
C VAL A 207 -9.70 -11.55 3.35
N GLY A 208 -10.89 -11.05 3.01
CA GLY A 208 -11.85 -11.77 2.17
C GLY A 208 -11.44 -11.73 0.70
N VAL A 209 -11.08 -12.87 0.12
CA VAL A 209 -10.67 -12.98 -1.28
C VAL A 209 -11.79 -13.58 -2.11
N THR A 210 -12.30 -12.83 -3.08
CA THR A 210 -13.44 -13.25 -3.91
C THR A 210 -13.17 -14.58 -4.63
N ASP A 211 -14.04 -15.57 -4.45
CA ASP A 211 -14.01 -16.85 -5.16
C ASP A 211 -14.62 -16.69 -6.59
N ASP A 212 -14.28 -17.60 -7.49
CA ASP A 212 -14.62 -17.57 -8.92
C ASP A 212 -16.13 -17.50 -9.19
N VAL A 213 -16.94 -17.95 -8.21
CA VAL A 213 -18.41 -17.87 -8.24
C VAL A 213 -18.90 -16.44 -8.45
N LEU A 214 -18.21 -15.46 -7.87
CA LEU A 214 -18.53 -14.03 -7.97
C LEU A 214 -17.83 -13.33 -9.15
N LEU A 215 -17.02 -14.06 -9.94
CA LEU A 215 -16.18 -13.52 -11.02
C LEU A 215 -16.67 -13.90 -12.43
N LYS A 216 -17.85 -14.53 -12.54
CA LYS A 216 -18.36 -15.12 -13.80
C LYS A 216 -18.48 -14.14 -14.98
N ASN A 217 -18.69 -12.85 -14.72
CA ASN A 217 -18.92 -11.84 -15.76
C ASN A 217 -17.72 -10.92 -16.02
N LYS A 218 -16.51 -11.25 -15.53
CA LYS A 218 -15.35 -10.38 -15.73
C LYS A 218 -14.79 -10.52 -17.15
N ALA A 219 -14.57 -9.38 -17.82
CA ALA A 219 -13.89 -9.31 -19.11
C ALA A 219 -12.49 -9.97 -19.06
N ASN A 220 -12.02 -10.55 -20.17
CA ASN A 220 -10.69 -11.19 -20.26
C ASN A 220 -10.43 -12.24 -19.16
N LYS A 221 -11.44 -13.07 -18.84
CA LYS A 221 -11.36 -14.06 -17.75
C LYS A 221 -10.21 -15.06 -17.89
N HIS A 222 -9.75 -15.36 -19.11
CA HIS A 222 -8.67 -16.32 -19.36
C HIS A 222 -7.30 -15.84 -18.86
N VAL A 223 -7.12 -14.54 -18.61
CA VAL A 223 -5.91 -13.99 -17.98
C VAL A 223 -6.12 -13.64 -16.51
N LEU A 224 -7.29 -13.96 -15.91
CA LEU A 224 -7.54 -13.74 -14.48
C LEU A 224 -6.63 -14.66 -13.64
N GLU A 225 -6.03 -14.12 -12.58
CA GLU A 225 -5.27 -14.95 -11.63
C GLU A 225 -6.20 -15.92 -10.88
N ASP A 226 -5.77 -17.18 -10.74
CA ASP A 226 -6.51 -18.16 -9.93
C ASP A 226 -6.55 -17.76 -8.45
N LEU A 227 -7.48 -18.35 -7.70
CA LEU A 227 -7.67 -18.02 -6.29
C LEU A 227 -6.42 -18.24 -5.42
N SER A 228 -5.64 -19.30 -5.66
CA SER A 228 -4.43 -19.59 -4.88
C SER A 228 -3.39 -18.51 -5.13
N THR A 229 -3.14 -18.18 -6.40
CA THR A 229 -2.22 -17.13 -6.81
C THR A 229 -2.60 -15.78 -6.17
N ARG A 230 -3.88 -15.40 -6.19
CA ARG A 230 -4.35 -14.15 -5.58
C ARG A 230 -4.14 -14.14 -4.06
N ILE A 231 -4.46 -15.23 -3.37
CA ILE A 231 -4.23 -15.37 -1.92
C ILE A 231 -2.74 -15.29 -1.59
N GLU A 232 -1.89 -16.04 -2.30
CA GLU A 232 -0.45 -16.08 -2.06
C GLU A 232 0.22 -14.73 -2.29
N ARG A 233 -0.10 -14.04 -3.39
CA ARG A 233 0.42 -12.69 -3.68
C ARG A 233 -0.02 -11.69 -2.63
N THR A 234 -1.29 -11.73 -2.23
CA THR A 234 -1.82 -10.82 -1.19
C THR A 234 -1.17 -11.11 0.17
N ARG A 235 -0.97 -12.39 0.51
CA ARG A 235 -0.26 -12.80 1.74
C ARG A 235 1.18 -12.35 1.75
N ALA A 236 1.90 -12.53 0.65
CA ALA A 236 3.28 -12.09 0.52
C ALA A 236 3.40 -10.57 0.72
N PHE A 237 2.52 -9.78 0.09
CA PHE A 237 2.49 -8.33 0.28
C PHE A 237 2.18 -7.93 1.73
N MET A 238 1.14 -8.52 2.34
CA MET A 238 0.77 -8.19 3.73
C MET A 238 1.91 -8.49 4.71
N LYS A 239 2.57 -9.65 4.56
CA LYS A 239 3.71 -10.02 5.41
C LYS A 239 4.95 -9.17 5.18
N LEU A 240 5.16 -8.67 3.96
CA LEU A 240 6.19 -7.69 3.64
C LEU A 240 5.89 -6.32 4.26
N PHE A 241 4.63 -5.87 4.16
CA PHE A 241 4.20 -4.57 4.69
C PHE A 241 4.24 -4.53 6.22
N ARG A 242 3.78 -5.60 6.88
CA ARG A 242 3.71 -5.64 8.34
C ARG A 242 3.72 -7.07 8.88
N SER A 243 4.88 -7.55 9.34
CA SER A 243 5.04 -8.97 9.71
C SER A 243 4.49 -9.35 11.08
N ASP A 244 4.31 -8.39 11.99
CA ASP A 244 3.85 -8.58 13.39
C ASP A 244 2.37 -8.95 13.51
N LEU A 245 1.57 -8.74 12.46
CA LEU A 245 0.14 -9.06 12.46
C LEU A 245 -0.15 -10.51 12.07
N GLU A 246 -1.22 -11.06 12.64
CA GLU A 246 -1.89 -12.26 12.16
C GLU A 246 -2.70 -11.94 10.90
N TYR A 247 -2.63 -12.82 9.90
CA TYR A 247 -3.38 -12.67 8.67
C TYR A 247 -4.19 -13.91 8.35
N ASP A 248 -5.51 -13.72 8.27
CA ASP A 248 -6.44 -14.74 7.80
C ASP A 248 -6.91 -14.40 6.39
N PHE A 249 -6.84 -15.39 5.49
CA PHE A 249 -7.22 -15.25 4.09
C PHE A 249 -8.36 -16.19 3.81
N VAL A 250 -9.55 -15.62 3.63
CA VAL A 250 -10.79 -16.39 3.54
C VAL A 250 -11.36 -16.25 2.14
N PRO A 251 -11.48 -17.33 1.36
CA PRO A 251 -12.27 -17.33 0.14
C PRO A 251 -13.72 -16.94 0.44
N ILE A 252 -14.22 -15.87 -0.20
CA ILE A 252 -15.60 -15.40 -0.02
C ILE A 252 -16.45 -15.68 -1.26
N ARG A 253 -17.62 -16.26 -1.03
CA ARG A 253 -18.63 -16.60 -2.06
C ARG A 253 -19.87 -15.70 -2.00
N ASP A 254 -19.90 -14.79 -1.03
CA ASP A 254 -20.94 -13.78 -0.83
C ASP A 254 -20.31 -12.44 -0.42
N VAL A 255 -21.15 -11.42 -0.20
CA VAL A 255 -20.73 -10.06 0.17
C VAL A 255 -20.29 -9.96 1.63
N TYR A 256 -20.68 -10.91 2.49
CA TYR A 256 -20.49 -10.83 3.94
C TYR A 256 -19.18 -11.46 4.38
N GLY A 257 -18.89 -12.68 3.92
CA GLY A 257 -17.76 -13.48 4.41
C GLY A 257 -17.75 -13.55 5.95
N PRO A 258 -16.56 -13.55 6.58
CA PRO A 258 -16.41 -13.54 8.04
C PRO A 258 -17.15 -12.39 8.74
N THR A 259 -17.34 -11.24 8.08
CA THR A 259 -18.02 -10.08 8.68
C THR A 259 -19.50 -10.34 9.00
N GLY A 260 -20.11 -11.35 8.37
CA GLY A 260 -21.50 -11.75 8.62
C GLY A 260 -21.72 -12.67 9.83
N TRP A 261 -20.66 -13.10 10.51
CA TRP A 261 -20.77 -14.03 11.65
C TRP A 261 -19.70 -13.86 12.73
N ASP A 262 -18.52 -13.29 12.45
CA ASP A 262 -17.48 -13.06 13.46
C ASP A 262 -17.76 -11.77 14.26
N ALA A 263 -18.02 -11.94 15.55
CA ALA A 263 -18.28 -10.84 16.48
C ALA A 263 -17.01 -10.07 16.89
N ASN A 264 -15.81 -10.64 16.66
CA ASN A 264 -14.55 -10.03 17.08
C ASN A 264 -14.06 -8.93 16.11
N ILE A 265 -14.60 -8.88 14.90
CA ILE A 265 -14.26 -7.84 13.91
C ILE A 265 -14.79 -6.50 14.41
N GLN A 266 -13.91 -5.49 14.46
CA GLN A 266 -14.25 -4.16 15.00
C GLN A 266 -14.29 -3.08 13.93
N ALA A 267 -13.48 -3.22 12.87
CA ALA A 267 -13.42 -2.27 11.77
C ALA A 267 -13.46 -2.96 10.41
N LEU A 268 -14.04 -2.25 9.44
CA LEU A 268 -14.12 -2.67 8.04
C LEU A 268 -13.49 -1.60 7.17
N VAL A 269 -12.48 -1.95 6.38
CA VAL A 269 -11.90 -1.06 5.38
C VAL A 269 -12.46 -1.39 4.01
N VAL A 270 -13.00 -0.37 3.33
CA VAL A 270 -13.58 -0.48 2.00
C VAL A 270 -13.02 0.59 1.06
N SER A 271 -13.00 0.30 -0.23
CA SER A 271 -12.90 1.35 -1.24
C SER A 271 -14.28 1.96 -1.50
N LYS A 272 -14.32 3.11 -2.18
CA LYS A 272 -15.57 3.68 -2.71
C LYS A 272 -16.39 2.69 -3.55
N GLU A 273 -15.74 1.78 -4.26
CA GLU A 273 -16.39 0.79 -5.13
C GLU A 273 -17.14 -0.28 -4.31
N THR A 274 -16.77 -0.47 -3.03
CA THR A 274 -17.31 -1.51 -2.14
C THR A 274 -18.21 -0.96 -1.01
N LEU A 275 -18.60 0.32 -1.06
CA LEU A 275 -19.45 0.96 -0.04
C LEU A 275 -20.83 0.31 0.10
N SER A 276 -21.44 -0.11 -1.01
CA SER A 276 -22.71 -0.84 -0.99
C SER A 276 -22.60 -2.20 -0.27
N GLY A 277 -21.42 -2.83 -0.36
CA GLY A 277 -21.07 -4.03 0.40
C GLY A 277 -21.03 -3.76 1.90
N ALA A 278 -20.36 -2.68 2.33
CA ALA A 278 -20.34 -2.26 3.73
C ALA A 278 -21.74 -1.99 4.30
N ALA A 279 -22.61 -1.33 3.54
CA ALA A 279 -24.00 -1.11 3.93
C ALA A 279 -24.78 -2.44 4.09
N SER A 280 -24.53 -3.40 3.19
CA SER A 280 -25.14 -4.73 3.25
C SER A 280 -24.66 -5.52 4.48
N ILE A 281 -23.36 -5.45 4.79
CA ILE A 281 -22.75 -6.05 5.99
C ILE A 281 -23.36 -5.45 7.25
N ALA A 282 -23.50 -4.12 7.32
CA ALA A 282 -24.09 -3.44 8.48
C ALA A 282 -25.52 -3.92 8.76
N LYS A 283 -26.34 -4.06 7.71
CA LYS A 283 -27.71 -4.60 7.82
C LYS A 283 -27.72 -6.05 8.31
N GLU A 284 -26.83 -6.88 7.78
CA GLU A 284 -26.71 -8.30 8.15
C GLU A 284 -26.23 -8.48 9.60
N ARG A 285 -25.30 -7.63 10.05
CA ARG A 285 -24.84 -7.66 11.44
C ARG A 285 -25.93 -7.23 12.40
N ALA A 286 -26.71 -6.21 12.05
CA ALA A 286 -27.84 -5.76 12.85
C ALA A 286 -28.93 -6.86 12.98
N SER A 287 -29.25 -7.57 11.90
CA SER A 287 -30.25 -8.66 11.93
C SER A 287 -29.81 -9.85 12.79
N LYS A 288 -28.49 -10.05 12.95
CA LYS A 288 -27.89 -11.11 13.78
C LYS A 288 -27.44 -10.64 15.16
N SER A 289 -27.76 -9.41 15.55
CA SER A 289 -27.33 -8.81 16.82
C SER A 289 -25.80 -8.82 17.03
N LEU A 290 -25.03 -8.71 15.94
CA LEU A 290 -23.57 -8.58 15.97
C LEU A 290 -23.17 -7.11 16.21
N PRO A 291 -22.02 -6.84 16.88
CA PRO A 291 -21.52 -5.48 17.08
C PRO A 291 -21.37 -4.71 15.76
N SER A 292 -21.66 -3.41 15.73
CA SER A 292 -21.41 -2.60 14.54
C SER A 292 -19.91 -2.51 14.21
N LEU A 293 -19.60 -2.35 12.92
CA LEU A 293 -18.22 -2.17 12.46
C LEU A 293 -17.96 -0.68 12.23
N GLN A 294 -16.83 -0.18 12.73
CA GLN A 294 -16.34 1.12 12.27
C GLN A 294 -15.88 1.00 10.82
N THR A 295 -16.53 1.72 9.92
CA THR A 295 -16.16 1.70 8.49
C THR A 295 -15.14 2.78 8.20
N PHE A 296 -14.04 2.40 7.56
CA PHE A 296 -13.03 3.29 7.00
C PHE A 296 -13.07 3.19 5.48
N VAL A 297 -13.11 4.35 4.80
CA VAL A 297 -13.26 4.42 3.35
C VAL A 297 -11.97 4.94 2.75
N ILE A 298 -11.40 4.16 1.85
CA ILE A 298 -10.28 4.62 1.03
C ILE A 298 -10.81 5.34 -0.18
N ASP A 299 -10.27 6.54 -0.33
CA ASP A 299 -10.66 7.48 -1.33
C ASP A 299 -9.46 7.86 -2.18
N VAL A 300 -9.19 7.04 -3.18
CA VAL A 300 -8.07 7.25 -4.12
C VAL A 300 -8.38 8.40 -5.12
N ILE A 301 -9.61 8.97 -5.10
CA ILE A 301 -10.09 9.85 -6.20
C ILE A 301 -10.72 11.18 -5.71
N SER A 302 -10.99 11.38 -4.42
CA SER A 302 -11.73 12.57 -4.01
C SER A 302 -10.88 13.82 -3.93
N SER A 303 -11.14 14.67 -4.92
CA SER A 303 -11.08 16.13 -4.93
C SER A 303 -11.79 16.85 -3.77
N LYS A 304 -12.06 16.20 -2.62
CA LYS A 304 -12.65 16.83 -1.42
C LYS A 304 -11.64 17.14 -0.33
N SER A 305 -10.38 16.73 -0.47
CA SER A 305 -9.32 17.51 0.17
C SER A 305 -9.02 18.68 -0.75
N GLU A 306 -9.26 19.90 -0.29
CA GLU A 306 -8.79 21.16 -0.91
C GLU A 306 -7.24 21.26 -0.90
N LYS A 307 -6.54 20.13 -1.10
CA LYS A 307 -5.10 19.92 -0.86
C LYS A 307 -4.40 19.09 -1.95
N LEU A 308 -5.10 18.70 -3.01
CA LEU A 308 -4.47 18.10 -4.19
C LEU A 308 -4.72 19.05 -5.35
N ASP A 309 -3.66 19.43 -6.07
CA ASP A 309 -3.82 20.26 -7.25
C ASP A 309 -4.60 19.50 -8.34
N HIS A 310 -5.12 20.24 -9.32
CA HIS A 310 -5.91 19.63 -10.40
C HIS A 310 -5.09 18.61 -11.21
N GLU A 311 -3.77 18.79 -11.31
CA GLU A 311 -2.88 17.90 -12.05
C GLU A 311 -2.71 16.56 -11.33
N ASP A 312 -2.47 16.54 -10.02
CA ASP A 312 -2.37 15.35 -9.17
C ASP A 312 -3.65 14.52 -9.20
N VAL A 313 -4.83 15.16 -9.20
CA VAL A 313 -6.12 14.47 -9.33
C VAL A 313 -6.30 13.85 -10.72
N GLU A 314 -5.84 14.54 -11.78
CA GLU A 314 -5.83 14.02 -13.15
C GLU A 314 -4.86 12.84 -13.26
N LEU A 315 -3.66 12.97 -12.69
CA LEU A 315 -2.61 11.95 -12.61
C LEU A 315 -3.08 10.72 -11.83
N LEU A 316 -3.81 10.92 -10.73
CA LEU A 316 -4.42 9.85 -9.93
C LEU A 316 -5.48 9.06 -10.70
N LYS A 317 -6.25 9.75 -11.55
CA LYS A 317 -7.24 9.11 -12.42
C LYS A 317 -6.60 8.38 -13.59
N GLN A 318 -5.55 8.96 -14.18
CA GLN A 318 -4.83 8.37 -15.33
C GLN A 318 -3.93 7.21 -14.92
N ALA A 319 -3.26 7.31 -13.77
CA ALA A 319 -2.43 6.24 -13.18
C ALA A 319 -3.27 5.15 -12.50
N LYS A 320 -4.61 5.21 -12.59
CA LYS A 320 -5.53 4.23 -11.99
C LYS A 320 -5.40 2.88 -12.69
N MET A 321 -4.32 2.18 -12.37
CA MET A 321 -4.12 0.77 -12.64
C MET A 321 -5.26 0.03 -11.97
N SER A 322 -6.13 -0.55 -12.79
CA SER A 322 -7.18 -1.46 -12.37
C SER A 322 -6.87 -2.85 -12.89
N SER A 323 -7.39 -3.88 -12.23
CA SER A 323 -7.30 -5.24 -12.74
C SER A 323 -7.87 -5.37 -14.17
N THR A 324 -8.87 -4.57 -14.56
CA THR A 324 -9.39 -4.57 -15.93
C THR A 324 -8.36 -4.04 -16.92
N PHE A 325 -7.74 -2.89 -16.63
CA PHE A 325 -6.68 -2.33 -17.46
C PHE A 325 -5.50 -3.30 -17.63
N ILE A 326 -5.07 -3.93 -16.54
CA ILE A 326 -3.95 -4.89 -16.59
C ILE A 326 -4.29 -6.07 -17.49
N ARG A 327 -5.49 -6.64 -17.36
CA ARG A 327 -5.91 -7.76 -18.20
C ARG A 327 -6.03 -7.39 -19.68
N GLU A 328 -6.58 -6.22 -19.99
CA GLU A 328 -6.61 -5.69 -21.36
C GLU A 328 -5.20 -5.52 -21.93
N TRP A 329 -4.27 -4.99 -21.14
CA TRP A 329 -2.88 -4.85 -21.53
C TRP A 329 -2.21 -6.21 -21.78
N ILE A 330 -2.43 -7.21 -20.91
CA ILE A 330 -1.88 -8.57 -21.08
C ILE A 330 -2.38 -9.19 -22.39
N VAL A 331 -3.69 -9.14 -22.66
CA VAL A 331 -4.27 -9.70 -23.88
C VAL A 331 -3.66 -9.04 -25.12
N LYS A 332 -3.63 -7.70 -25.15
CA LYS A 332 -3.05 -6.95 -26.28
C LYS A 332 -1.58 -7.31 -26.54
N ASN A 333 -0.79 -7.52 -25.49
CA ASN A 333 0.64 -7.86 -25.61
C ASN A 333 0.87 -9.35 -25.91
N GLN A 334 -0.06 -10.24 -25.55
CA GLN A 334 0.00 -11.65 -25.97
C GLN A 334 -0.33 -11.84 -27.45
N GLU A 335 -1.26 -11.05 -28.00
CA GLU A 335 -1.64 -11.08 -29.43
C GLU A 335 -0.58 -10.48 -30.37
N SER A 336 0.31 -9.66 -29.82
CA SER A 336 1.41 -9.02 -30.55
C SER A 336 2.73 -9.78 -30.45
N ASP A 337 2.79 -10.89 -29.70
CA ASP A 337 3.94 -11.80 -29.66
C ASP A 337 3.92 -12.76 -30.88
N PRO A 338 4.81 -12.59 -31.87
CA PRO A 338 4.83 -13.42 -33.08
C PRO A 338 5.14 -14.90 -32.79
N ALA A 339 5.69 -15.24 -31.61
CA ALA A 339 6.00 -16.61 -31.23
C ALA A 339 4.77 -17.46 -30.83
N LYS A 340 3.57 -16.86 -30.77
CA LYS A 340 2.30 -17.55 -30.46
C LYS A 340 1.29 -17.55 -31.61
N ARG A 341 1.70 -17.17 -32.82
CA ARG A 341 0.84 -17.13 -34.01
C ARG A 341 0.78 -18.43 -34.81
N ASP A 342 1.42 -19.50 -34.34
CA ASP A 342 1.45 -20.81 -35.01
C ASP A 342 0.59 -21.87 -34.30
#